data_AF-A0A6G0JPK9-F1
#
_entry.id   AF-A0A6G0JPK9-F1
#
_cell.length_a   1.000
_cell.length_b   1.000
_cell.length_c   1.000
_cell.angle_alpha   90.00
_cell.angle_beta   90.00
_cell.angle_gamma   90.00
#
_symmetry.space_group_name_H-M   'P 1'
#
loop_
_entity.id
_entity.type
_entity.pdbx_description
1 polymer ?
#
loop_
_entity_poly.entity_id
_entity_poly.type
_entity_poly.pdbx_seq_one_letter_code
_entity_poly.pdbx_strand_id
1 'polypeptide(L)'
;MGRWLTIENKRELIDKSAAEPGMTHSELARWSKRAFRLRKAPARNTVSDILKNASTIKKPEYGEGKRRNPLKVKAPALEKNLEEWVGSVKARGLCLNRKAITRKAEQIREVVGGPALDVGLSVG
;
A
#
# COMPACT_ATOMS: atom_id res chain seq x y z
N MET A 1 18.88 2.58 9.37
CA MET A 1 18.19 1.60 8.49
C MET A 1 18.21 2.10 7.06
N GLY A 2 18.45 1.26 6.06
CA GLY A 2 18.51 1.69 4.65
C GLY A 2 17.12 2.08 4.10
N ARG A 3 17.08 3.05 3.19
CA ARG A 3 15.84 3.46 2.49
C ARG A 3 15.47 2.39 1.45
N TRP A 4 14.27 1.84 1.55
CA TRP A 4 13.74 0.80 0.66
C TRP A 4 12.92 1.43 -0.48
N LEU A 5 12.70 0.70 -1.57
CA LEU A 5 11.80 1.11 -2.65
C LEU A 5 10.34 1.06 -2.17
N THR A 6 9.67 2.21 -2.17
CA THR A 6 8.24 2.33 -1.90
C THR A 6 7.39 1.96 -3.13
N ILE A 7 6.09 1.81 -2.96
CA ILE A 7 5.15 1.59 -4.06
C ILE A 7 5.19 2.77 -5.04
N GLU A 8 5.22 4.00 -4.54
CA GLU A 8 5.38 5.21 -5.35
C GLU A 8 6.66 5.17 -6.19
N ASN A 9 7.81 4.88 -5.57
CA ASN A 9 9.08 4.78 -6.29
C ASN A 9 9.07 3.70 -7.37
N LYS A 10 8.33 2.59 -7.15
CA LYS A 10 8.17 1.54 -8.17
C LYS A 10 7.33 2.04 -9.34
N ARG A 11 6.26 2.80 -9.10
CA ARG A 11 5.43 3.41 -10.15
C ARG A 11 6.23 4.42 -10.97
N GLU A 12 6.96 5.32 -10.31
CA GLU A 12 7.85 6.28 -10.99
C GLU A 12 8.92 5.58 -11.83
N LEU A 13 9.48 4.46 -11.34
CA LEU A 13 10.42 3.65 -12.11
C LEU A 13 9.77 3.03 -13.36
N ILE A 14 8.52 2.57 -13.27
CA ILE A 14 7.77 2.06 -14.43
C ILE A 14 7.53 3.19 -15.44
N ASP A 15 7.13 4.38 -14.97
CA ASP A 15 6.90 5.54 -15.83
C ASP A 15 8.19 6.00 -16.52
N LYS A 16 9.31 6.00 -15.79
CA LYS A 16 10.64 6.28 -16.37
C LYS A 16 11.03 5.29 -17.45
N SER A 17 10.79 3.99 -17.22
CA SER A 17 11.06 2.95 -18.21
C SER A 17 10.18 3.06 -19.45
N ALA A 18 8.94 3.56 -19.30
CA ALA A 18 8.04 3.79 -20.42
C ALA A 18 8.44 5.05 -21.22
N ALA A 19 8.92 6.09 -20.55
CA ALA A 19 9.40 7.32 -21.18
C ALA A 19 10.73 7.14 -21.93
N GLU A 20 11.61 6.27 -21.44
CA GLU A 20 12.93 6.00 -22.04
C GLU A 20 13.16 4.49 -22.22
N PRO A 21 12.53 3.86 -23.24
CA PRO A 21 12.63 2.41 -23.45
C PRO A 21 14.03 1.92 -23.84
N GLY A 22 14.94 2.83 -24.24
CA GLY A 22 16.34 2.52 -24.54
C GLY A 22 17.22 2.31 -23.28
N MET A 23 16.72 2.66 -22.09
CA MET A 23 17.50 2.55 -20.86
C MET A 23 17.55 1.09 -20.37
N THR A 24 18.75 0.57 -20.12
CA THR A 24 18.91 -0.80 -19.62
C THR A 24 18.46 -0.93 -18.16
N HIS A 25 18.12 -2.14 -17.71
CA HIS A 25 17.76 -2.40 -16.31
C HIS A 25 18.83 -1.95 -15.30
N SER A 26 20.12 -2.02 -15.67
CA SER A 26 21.23 -1.57 -14.83
C SER A 26 21.29 -0.04 -14.71
N GLU A 27 20.95 0.66 -15.78
CA GLU A 27 20.88 2.13 -15.80
C GLU A 27 19.66 2.63 -15.05
N LEU A 28 18.50 1.98 -15.22
CA LEU A 28 17.30 2.21 -14.42
C LEU A 28 17.59 2.02 -12.92
N ALA A 29 18.34 0.98 -12.55
CA ALA A 29 18.76 0.78 -11.16
C ALA A 29 19.64 1.94 -10.62
N ARG A 30 20.62 2.39 -11.41
CA ARG A 30 21.47 3.54 -11.04
C ARG A 30 20.65 4.81 -10.94
N TRP A 31 19.71 5.03 -11.86
CA TRP A 31 18.79 6.15 -11.84
C TRP A 31 17.93 6.12 -10.57
N SER A 32 17.29 4.98 -10.24
CA SER A 32 16.47 4.85 -9.03
C SER A 32 17.26 5.12 -7.75
N LYS A 33 18.55 4.72 -7.69
CA LYS A 33 19.41 5.05 -6.55
C LYS A 33 19.51 6.57 -6.35
N ARG A 34 19.76 7.30 -7.44
CA ARG A 34 19.92 8.77 -7.42
C ARG A 34 18.58 9.47 -7.17
N ALA A 35 17.54 9.12 -7.93
CA ALA A 35 16.21 9.72 -7.85
C ALA A 35 15.60 9.59 -6.45
N PHE A 36 15.66 8.39 -5.86
CA PHE A 36 15.03 8.12 -4.57
C PHE A 36 15.99 8.20 -3.37
N ARG A 37 17.24 8.64 -3.58
CA ARG A 37 18.31 8.72 -2.58
C ARG A 37 18.46 7.42 -1.77
N LEU A 38 18.49 6.29 -2.48
CA LEU A 38 18.62 4.97 -1.87
C LEU A 38 20.05 4.71 -1.41
N ARG A 39 20.22 4.00 -0.29
CA ARG A 39 21.55 3.59 0.21
C ARG A 39 22.29 2.72 -0.82
N LYS A 40 21.56 1.81 -1.47
CA LYS A 40 22.08 0.90 -2.50
C LYS A 40 21.17 0.95 -3.72
N ALA A 41 21.75 0.81 -4.90
CA ALA A 41 20.95 0.62 -6.12
C ALA A 41 20.18 -0.70 -6.03
N PRO A 42 18.92 -0.75 -6.53
CA PRO A 42 18.21 -2.00 -6.66
C PRO A 42 18.98 -2.96 -7.56
N ALA A 43 18.86 -4.25 -7.31
CA ALA A 43 19.46 -5.25 -8.16
C ALA A 43 18.73 -5.31 -9.51
N ARG A 44 19.44 -5.74 -10.56
CA ARG A 44 18.90 -5.82 -11.93
C ARG A 44 17.66 -6.72 -12.02
N ASN A 45 17.65 -7.83 -11.27
CA ASN A 45 16.48 -8.70 -11.15
C ASN A 45 15.28 -7.98 -10.52
N THR A 46 15.49 -7.19 -9.47
CA THR A 46 14.44 -6.39 -8.83
C THR A 46 13.81 -5.40 -9.80
N VAL A 47 14.62 -4.73 -10.63
CA VAL A 47 14.10 -3.83 -11.67
C VAL A 47 13.28 -4.62 -12.70
N SER A 48 13.79 -5.76 -13.17
CA SER A 48 13.05 -6.62 -14.10
C SER A 48 11.72 -7.11 -13.51
N ASP A 49 11.69 -7.53 -12.25
CA ASP A 49 10.48 -8.01 -11.58
C ASP A 49 9.45 -6.89 -11.41
N ILE A 50 9.89 -5.66 -11.10
CA ILE A 50 9.01 -4.49 -11.02
C ILE A 50 8.38 -4.20 -12.40
N LEU A 51 9.16 -4.21 -13.46
CA LEU A 51 8.66 -3.93 -14.81
C LEU A 51 7.72 -5.03 -15.32
N LYS A 52 8.01 -6.30 -15.05
CA LYS A 52 7.11 -7.43 -15.38
C LYS A 52 5.76 -7.32 -14.68
N ASN A 53 5.76 -6.86 -13.43
CA ASN A 53 4.55 -6.67 -12.63
C ASN A 53 3.96 -5.26 -12.74
N ALA A 54 4.35 -4.48 -13.75
CA ALA A 54 3.98 -3.07 -13.87
C ALA A 54 2.46 -2.83 -13.87
N SER A 55 1.71 -3.66 -14.60
CA SER A 55 0.25 -3.59 -14.66
C SER A 55 -0.38 -3.76 -13.28
N THR A 56 0.11 -4.72 -12.49
CA THR A 56 -0.34 -4.97 -11.12
C THR A 56 0.06 -3.83 -10.18
N ILE A 57 1.28 -3.31 -10.27
CA ILE A 57 1.79 -2.25 -9.38
C ILE A 57 1.06 -0.92 -9.59
N LYS A 58 0.66 -0.62 -10.83
CA LYS A 58 -0.09 0.60 -11.17
C LYS A 58 -1.54 0.57 -10.71
N LYS A 59 -2.12 -0.60 -10.46
CA LYS A 59 -3.50 -0.68 -9.95
C LYS A 59 -3.61 -0.02 -8.57
N PRO A 60 -4.75 0.65 -8.28
CA PRO A 60 -4.99 1.23 -6.97
C PRO A 60 -5.01 0.16 -5.87
N GLU A 61 -5.52 -1.05 -6.17
CA GLU A 61 -5.61 -2.15 -5.19
C GLU A 61 -4.24 -2.65 -4.70
N TYR A 62 -3.16 -2.38 -5.44
CA TYR A 62 -1.80 -2.73 -5.00
C TYR A 62 -1.37 -1.94 -3.76
N GLY A 63 -2.11 -0.88 -3.41
CA GLY A 63 -1.87 -0.01 -2.29
C GLY A 63 -1.19 1.28 -2.70
N GLU A 64 -1.08 2.19 -1.73
CA GLU A 64 -0.62 3.55 -1.96
C GLU A 64 0.50 3.96 -1.00
N GLY A 65 1.22 4.99 -1.41
CA GLY A 65 2.12 5.75 -0.55
C GLY A 65 3.49 5.11 -0.29
N LYS A 66 4.04 5.47 0.87
CA LYS A 66 5.41 5.18 1.31
C LYS A 66 5.65 3.73 1.74
N ARG A 67 4.68 2.83 1.54
CA ARG A 67 4.83 1.41 1.88
C ARG A 67 5.75 0.71 0.91
N ARG A 68 6.50 -0.29 1.39
CA ARG A 68 7.35 -1.14 0.54
C ARG A 68 6.54 -2.20 -0.21
N ASN A 69 5.57 -2.80 0.48
CA ASN A 69 4.76 -3.92 -0.01
C ASN A 69 3.27 -3.58 0.06
N PRO A 70 2.44 -4.17 -0.83
CA PRO A 70 0.99 -4.11 -0.75
C PRO A 70 0.47 -4.55 0.62
N LEU A 71 -0.65 -3.97 1.04
CA LEU A 71 -1.37 -4.45 2.21
C LEU A 71 -2.22 -5.67 1.81
N LYS A 72 -1.97 -6.81 2.43
CA LYS A 72 -2.88 -7.96 2.33
C LYS A 72 -4.01 -7.76 3.33
N VAL A 73 -5.12 -7.24 2.86
CA VAL A 73 -6.34 -7.06 3.66
C VAL A 73 -7.04 -8.41 3.81
N LYS A 74 -7.29 -8.86 5.04
CA LYS A 74 -7.96 -10.14 5.32
C LYS A 74 -9.47 -10.09 5.06
N ALA A 75 -10.11 -8.93 5.25
CA ALA A 75 -11.53 -8.73 5.09
C ALA A 75 -11.83 -7.45 4.27
N PRO A 76 -11.68 -7.48 2.93
CA PRO A 76 -11.77 -6.29 2.09
C PRO A 76 -13.15 -5.62 2.14
N ALA A 77 -14.23 -6.40 2.24
CA ALA A 77 -15.58 -5.87 2.39
C ALA A 77 -15.78 -5.14 3.73
N LEU A 78 -15.15 -5.61 4.81
CA LEU A 78 -15.22 -4.95 6.12
C LEU A 78 -14.47 -3.61 6.10
N GLU A 79 -13.24 -3.59 5.59
CA GLU A 79 -12.43 -2.36 5.51
C GLU A 79 -13.12 -1.29 4.65
N LYS A 80 -13.69 -1.67 3.49
CA LYS A 80 -14.40 -0.73 2.61
C LYS A 80 -15.59 -0.07 3.31
N ASN A 81 -16.46 -0.86 3.94
CA ASN A 81 -17.61 -0.35 4.68
C ASN A 81 -17.19 0.52 5.88
N LEU A 82 -16.10 0.15 6.55
CA LEU A 82 -15.56 0.92 7.67
C LEU A 82 -14.98 2.24 7.19
N GLU A 83 -14.27 2.26 6.07
CA GLU A 83 -13.71 3.47 5.45
C GLU A 83 -14.81 4.45 5.03
N GLU A 84 -15.87 3.97 4.36
CA GLU A 84 -17.03 4.78 3.99
C GLU A 84 -17.70 5.42 5.23
N TRP A 85 -17.87 4.64 6.30
CA TRP A 85 -18.40 5.14 7.55
C TRP A 85 -17.48 6.19 8.20
N VAL A 86 -16.17 5.92 8.26
CA VAL A 86 -15.18 6.88 8.79
C VAL A 86 -15.21 8.18 7.98
N GLY A 87 -15.29 8.09 6.66
CA GLY A 87 -15.43 9.23 5.76
C GLY A 87 -16.66 10.06 6.08
N SER A 88 -17.81 9.41 6.25
CA SER A 88 -19.07 10.07 6.64
C SER A 88 -18.97 10.79 8.00
N VAL A 89 -18.36 10.15 9.00
CA VAL A 89 -18.20 10.74 10.34
C VAL A 89 -17.23 11.92 10.32
N LYS A 90 -16.12 11.82 9.58
CA LYS A 90 -15.17 12.92 9.40
C LYS A 90 -15.78 14.09 8.65
N ALA A 91 -16.59 13.85 7.61
CA ALA A 91 -17.30 14.91 6.89
C ALA A 91 -18.28 15.68 7.78
N ARG A 92 -18.79 15.05 8.84
CA ARG A 92 -19.62 15.68 9.87
C ARG A 92 -18.81 16.40 10.97
N GLY A 93 -17.48 16.44 10.86
CA GLY A 93 -16.59 17.12 11.81
C GLY A 93 -16.41 16.39 13.15
N LEU A 94 -16.85 15.13 13.26
CA LEU A 94 -16.77 14.37 14.51
C LEU A 94 -15.40 13.68 14.66
N CYS A 95 -14.83 13.79 15.85
CA CYS A 95 -13.60 13.08 16.19
C CYS A 95 -13.88 11.60 16.48
N LEU A 96 -13.19 10.71 15.77
CA LEU A 96 -13.29 9.27 15.97
C LEU A 96 -12.24 8.78 16.96
N ASN A 97 -12.69 8.07 18.00
CA ASN A 97 -11.81 7.34 18.89
C ASN A 97 -11.70 5.87 18.45
N ARG A 98 -10.64 5.18 18.90
CA ARG A 98 -10.39 3.77 18.57
C ARG A 98 -11.54 2.84 18.97
N LYS A 99 -12.19 3.10 20.10
CA LYS A 99 -13.32 2.27 20.60
C LYS A 99 -14.53 2.37 19.68
N ALA A 100 -14.86 3.55 19.17
CA ALA A 100 -15.95 3.79 18.25
C ALA A 100 -15.71 3.08 16.91
N ILE A 101 -14.48 3.13 16.39
CA ILE A 101 -14.09 2.42 15.16
C ILE A 101 -14.19 0.90 15.38
N THR A 102 -13.69 0.39 16.51
CA THR A 102 -13.72 -1.05 16.83
C THR A 102 -15.16 -1.56 16.92
N ARG A 103 -16.02 -0.85 17.67
CA ARG A 103 -17.44 -1.19 17.80
C ARG A 103 -18.17 -1.17 16.45
N LYS A 104 -17.84 -0.21 15.58
CA LYS A 104 -18.45 -0.16 14.25
C LYS A 104 -17.98 -1.30 13.37
N ALA A 105 -16.70 -1.67 13.45
CA ALA A 105 -16.15 -2.80 12.71
C ALA A 105 -16.82 -4.12 13.13
N GLU A 106 -17.09 -4.33 14.42
CA GLU A 106 -17.85 -5.49 14.90
C GLU A 106 -19.26 -5.54 14.30
N GLN A 107 -20.00 -4.43 14.33
CA GLN A 107 -21.34 -4.35 13.73
C GLN A 107 -21.35 -4.64 12.23
N ILE A 108 -20.42 -4.07 11.48
CA ILE A 108 -20.33 -4.32 10.03
C ILE A 108 -19.98 -5.79 9.78
N ARG A 109 -19.15 -6.38 10.62
CA ARG A 109 -18.73 -7.77 10.48
C ARG A 109 -19.86 -8.76 10.73
N GLU A 110 -20.76 -8.48 11.67
CA GLU A 110 -21.99 -9.26 11.89
C GLU A 110 -22.88 -9.28 10.64
N VAL A 111 -22.95 -8.16 9.91
CA VAL A 111 -23.73 -8.04 8.68
C VAL A 111 -23.07 -8.71 7.48
N VAL A 112 -21.73 -8.64 7.37
CA VAL A 112 -20.96 -9.14 6.21
C VAL A 112 -20.60 -10.62 6.34
N GLY A 113 -20.71 -11.24 7.52
CA GLY A 113 -20.52 -12.69 7.72
C GLY A 113 -19.06 -13.15 7.74
N GLY A 114 -18.15 -12.38 8.37
CA GLY A 114 -16.71 -12.68 8.41
C GLY A 114 -16.20 -13.38 9.69
N PRO A 115 -15.08 -14.14 9.62
CA PRO A 115 -14.50 -14.85 10.77
C PRO A 115 -14.06 -13.91 11.89
N ALA A 116 -14.05 -14.42 13.14
CA ALA A 116 -13.26 -13.94 14.28
C ALA A 116 -12.24 -12.83 13.97
N LEU A 117 -12.51 -11.54 14.23
CA LEU A 117 -11.37 -10.64 14.44
C LEU A 117 -10.73 -11.12 15.74
N ASP A 118 -9.58 -11.76 15.65
CA ASP A 118 -8.68 -11.92 16.78
C ASP A 118 -8.12 -10.52 17.11
N VAL A 119 -8.99 -9.66 17.64
CA VAL A 119 -8.59 -8.43 18.30
C VAL A 119 -8.09 -8.92 19.64
N GLY A 120 -6.80 -9.25 19.73
CA GLY A 120 -6.10 -9.45 20.99
C GLY A 120 -6.23 -8.19 21.83
N LEU A 121 -7.38 -8.03 22.48
CA LEU A 121 -7.64 -7.06 23.53
C LEU A 121 -7.02 -7.66 24.79
N SER A 122 -5.70 -7.57 24.90
CA SER A 122 -5.09 -7.49 26.22
C SER A 122 -5.52 -6.16 26.83
N VAL A 123 -6.68 -6.18 27.48
CA VAL A 123 -6.94 -5.30 28.61
C VAL A 123 -6.15 -5.87 29.79
N GLY A 124 -4.95 -5.33 29.97
CA GLY A 124 -4.12 -5.40 31.16
C GLY A 124 -3.43 -4.05 31.29
#